data_AF-A0A9P9W8U9-F1
#
_entry.id   AF-A0A9P9W8U9-F1
#
_cell.length_a   1.000
_cell.length_b   1.000
_cell.length_c   1.000
_cell.angle_alpha   90.00
_cell.angle_beta   90.00
_cell.angle_gamma   90.00
#
_symmetry.space_group_name_H-M   'P 1'
#
loop_
_entity.id
_entity.type
_entity.pdbx_description
1 polymer ?
#
loop_
_entity_poly.entity_id
_entity_poly.type
_entity_poly.pdbx_seq_one_letter_code
_entity_poly.pdbx_strand_id
1 'polypeptide(L)'
;MGLLKLLTLVVLASLAPEASALFAFPGAEGFGRDAVGGRTGSVYHVTTLADSGTGSLRDAVSKSNRIVVFDVGGTINITDRIVVSKNIYIAGQTAPGGGITVYGNGLSFSNADNAIVRYIRFRMGKGGDSGKDGVTIAEGKNMIFDHVSATWGRDETFSISGDVYNVTIQNSIIGQGLETHSCGGLIQTDYGVSLFRNLYIDNKTRNPKVKGKNDFQNNVVYNWGGGGGYIAGDSDGQSYANVINNYFISGPSTGVTAFTRGNANFHGYVSQNYYDSNKNGALDGSALCVKTSCYSDMDIVSTPYAYPGPTTLMTAPNAVTWVLANVGANFPSRDGVDKRLVSEVQSWGTSGQLISDEKASPMNGPGYIAGGTKPTDTDGDGIPDAWEKANGLNYQDASDAMKISSSGYANIEVYVNSLVPSTNGA
;
A
#
# COMPACT_ATOMS: atom_id res chain seq x y z
N MET A 1 69.20 10.31 31.64
CA MET A 1 67.77 10.32 31.97
C MET A 1 66.97 10.30 30.67
N GLY A 2 66.21 9.21 30.44
CA GLY A 2 65.02 9.14 29.57
C GLY A 2 65.18 9.24 28.05
N LEU A 3 65.44 8.11 27.36
CA LEU A 3 65.03 7.95 25.95
C LEU A 3 63.57 7.48 25.91
N LEU A 4 62.68 8.34 25.40
CA LEU A 4 61.26 8.06 25.24
C LEU A 4 61.05 7.18 23.98
N LYS A 5 60.65 5.93 24.16
CA LYS A 5 60.19 5.05 23.06
C LYS A 5 58.78 5.47 22.67
N LEU A 6 58.61 5.98 21.45
CA LEU A 6 57.29 6.21 20.85
C LEU A 6 56.80 4.88 20.25
N LEU A 7 55.81 4.22 20.88
CA LEU A 7 55.07 3.12 20.25
C LEU A 7 54.01 3.72 19.33
N THR A 8 54.15 3.50 18.02
CA THR A 8 53.10 3.81 17.04
C THR A 8 52.08 2.67 17.04
N LEU A 9 50.91 2.91 17.62
CA LEU A 9 49.78 1.97 17.58
C LEU A 9 49.11 2.07 16.20
N VAL A 10 49.36 1.11 15.32
CA VAL A 10 48.61 0.97 14.06
C VAL A 10 47.25 0.34 14.39
N VAL A 11 46.21 1.15 14.45
CA VAL A 11 44.82 0.68 14.51
C VAL A 11 44.44 0.24 13.10
N LEU A 12 44.47 -1.07 12.83
CA LEU A 12 43.78 -1.62 11.66
C LEU A 12 42.28 -1.48 11.90
N ALA A 13 41.67 -0.46 11.29
CA ALA A 13 40.23 -0.40 11.15
C ALA A 13 39.80 -1.54 10.23
N SER A 14 39.22 -2.59 10.80
CA SER A 14 38.50 -3.60 10.03
C SER A 14 37.29 -2.91 9.38
N LEU A 15 37.39 -2.61 8.09
CA LEU A 15 36.24 -2.31 7.25
C LEU A 15 35.41 -3.60 7.16
N ALA A 16 34.51 -3.80 8.14
CA ALA A 16 33.40 -4.70 7.92
C ALA A 16 32.59 -4.11 6.76
N PRO A 17 32.32 -4.86 5.68
CA PRO A 17 31.38 -4.37 4.68
C PRO A 17 30.07 -4.08 5.40
N GLU A 18 29.61 -2.83 5.36
CA GLU A 18 28.23 -2.51 5.72
C GLU A 18 27.36 -3.39 4.82
N ALA A 19 26.74 -4.40 5.41
CA ALA A 19 25.71 -5.15 4.72
C ALA A 19 24.64 -4.13 4.36
N SER A 20 24.53 -3.80 3.08
CA SER A 20 23.45 -2.96 2.57
C SER A 20 22.14 -3.51 3.12
N ALA A 21 21.37 -2.69 3.84
CA ALA A 21 20.13 -3.12 4.47
C ALA A 21 19.21 -3.73 3.39
N LEU A 22 18.75 -4.96 3.63
CA LEU A 22 17.86 -5.67 2.73
C LEU A 22 16.44 -5.12 2.90
N PHE A 23 15.91 -4.48 1.86
CA PHE A 23 14.52 -4.01 1.87
C PHE A 23 13.52 -5.19 1.89
N ALA A 24 12.27 -4.91 2.22
CA ALA A 24 11.17 -5.87 2.31
C ALA A 24 11.05 -6.73 1.04
N PHE A 25 11.20 -6.11 -0.12
CA PHE A 25 11.33 -6.72 -1.43
C PHE A 25 12.04 -5.73 -2.37
N PRO A 26 12.56 -6.17 -3.53
CA PRO A 26 13.10 -5.25 -4.53
C PRO A 26 12.04 -4.22 -4.99
N GLY A 27 12.31 -2.94 -4.79
CA GLY A 27 11.37 -1.85 -5.09
C GLY A 27 10.46 -1.43 -3.92
N ALA A 28 10.71 -1.93 -2.71
CA ALA A 28 10.12 -1.39 -1.49
C ALA A 28 10.75 -0.04 -1.14
N GLU A 29 9.92 0.99 -0.98
CA GLU A 29 10.34 2.36 -0.68
C GLU A 29 9.64 2.86 0.59
N GLY A 30 10.00 4.05 1.07
CA GLY A 30 9.27 4.68 2.17
C GLY A 30 9.68 4.18 3.55
N PHE A 31 8.99 4.69 4.57
CA PHE A 31 9.28 4.34 5.95
C PHE A 31 9.12 2.85 6.25
N GLY A 32 8.20 2.16 5.58
CA GLY A 32 7.91 0.74 5.77
C GLY A 32 8.83 -0.21 5.00
N ARG A 33 9.80 0.31 4.22
CA ARG A 33 10.65 -0.49 3.32
C ARG A 33 11.51 -1.55 4.01
N ASP A 34 11.73 -1.44 5.32
CA ASP A 34 12.58 -2.35 6.08
C ASP A 34 11.77 -3.50 6.76
N ALA A 35 10.48 -3.63 6.44
CA ALA A 35 9.66 -4.74 6.92
C ALA A 35 10.27 -6.09 6.51
N VAL A 36 10.40 -7.03 7.46
CA VAL A 36 11.00 -8.36 7.20
C VAL A 36 9.98 -9.45 6.85
N GLY A 37 8.69 -9.20 7.07
CA GLY A 37 7.64 -10.19 6.80
C GLY A 37 7.87 -11.50 7.57
N GLY A 38 7.60 -12.62 6.90
CA GLY A 38 7.78 -13.97 7.43
C GLY A 38 9.14 -14.63 7.14
N ARG A 39 10.17 -13.87 6.72
CA ARG A 39 11.45 -14.38 6.17
C ARG A 39 12.20 -15.38 7.07
N THR A 40 11.98 -15.37 8.37
CA THR A 40 12.61 -16.31 9.33
C THR A 40 11.64 -17.36 9.86
N GLY A 41 10.52 -17.54 9.18
CA GLY A 41 9.38 -18.33 9.63
C GLY A 41 9.16 -19.59 8.79
N SER A 42 7.91 -19.84 8.45
CA SER A 42 7.51 -20.96 7.58
C SER A 42 6.59 -20.48 6.47
N VAL A 43 6.52 -21.25 5.39
CA VAL A 43 5.47 -21.07 4.38
C VAL A 43 4.15 -21.61 4.91
N TYR A 44 3.05 -20.95 4.57
CA TYR A 44 1.69 -21.41 4.87
C TYR A 44 0.81 -21.26 3.63
N HIS A 45 0.15 -22.34 3.24
CA HIS A 45 -0.73 -22.37 2.07
C HIS A 45 -2.18 -22.05 2.44
N VAL A 46 -2.74 -21.04 1.78
CA VAL A 46 -4.19 -20.85 1.71
C VAL A 46 -4.73 -21.77 0.63
N THR A 47 -5.45 -22.81 1.04
CA THR A 47 -5.95 -23.90 0.18
C THR A 47 -7.46 -23.89 0.00
N THR A 48 -8.17 -22.97 0.66
CA THR A 48 -9.62 -22.85 0.57
C THR A 48 -10.06 -21.39 0.58
N LEU A 49 -11.19 -21.12 -0.09
CA LEU A 49 -11.87 -19.82 -0.08
C LEU A 49 -12.84 -19.66 1.10
N ALA A 50 -12.90 -20.66 1.99
CA ALA A 50 -13.69 -20.58 3.21
C ALA A 50 -13.16 -19.48 4.14
N ASP A 51 -14.07 -18.83 4.88
CA ASP A 51 -13.74 -17.76 5.84
C ASP A 51 -12.80 -18.23 6.95
N SER A 52 -12.99 -19.46 7.43
CA SER A 52 -12.28 -20.00 8.59
C SER A 52 -11.97 -21.49 8.47
N GLY A 53 -11.19 -22.00 9.41
CA GLY A 53 -10.70 -23.37 9.44
C GLY A 53 -9.32 -23.53 8.79
N THR A 54 -8.74 -24.72 8.93
CA THR A 54 -7.42 -25.04 8.37
C THR A 54 -7.35 -24.76 6.88
N GLY A 55 -6.28 -24.09 6.45
CA GLY A 55 -6.08 -23.69 5.05
C GLY A 55 -6.83 -22.43 4.62
N SER A 56 -7.61 -21.78 5.49
CA SER A 56 -8.20 -20.46 5.19
C SER A 56 -7.17 -19.33 5.34
N LEU A 57 -7.44 -18.17 4.72
CA LEU A 57 -6.65 -16.96 4.96
C LEU A 57 -6.66 -16.56 6.45
N ARG A 58 -7.80 -16.69 7.13
CA ARG A 58 -7.93 -16.37 8.55
C ARG A 58 -7.00 -17.23 9.40
N ASP A 59 -6.91 -18.53 9.14
CA ASP A 59 -5.96 -19.39 9.83
C ASP A 59 -4.52 -19.01 9.46
N ALA A 60 -4.24 -18.74 8.18
CA ALA A 60 -2.92 -18.37 7.70
C ALA A 60 -2.31 -17.18 8.46
N VAL A 61 -3.10 -16.12 8.65
CA VAL A 61 -2.64 -14.87 9.29
C VAL A 61 -2.79 -14.86 10.81
N SER A 62 -3.42 -15.87 11.41
CA SER A 62 -3.68 -15.93 12.86
C SER A 62 -2.42 -16.16 13.72
N LYS A 63 -1.33 -16.65 13.11
CA LYS A 63 -0.06 -16.89 13.80
C LYS A 63 1.07 -16.13 13.13
N SER A 64 2.09 -15.83 13.93
CA SER A 64 3.24 -15.05 13.50
C SER A 64 4.23 -15.86 12.65
N ASN A 65 5.19 -15.16 12.03
CA ASN A 65 6.33 -15.72 11.31
C ASN A 65 5.89 -16.64 10.15
N ARG A 66 5.04 -16.12 9.25
CA ARG A 66 4.57 -16.88 8.10
C ARG A 66 4.69 -16.10 6.80
N ILE A 67 5.12 -16.79 5.75
CA ILE A 67 4.94 -16.37 4.37
C ILE A 67 3.70 -17.10 3.86
N VAL A 68 2.64 -16.33 3.65
CA VAL A 68 1.33 -16.82 3.22
C VAL A 68 1.28 -16.81 1.70
N VAL A 69 1.19 -18.01 1.12
CA VAL A 69 1.01 -18.26 -0.31
C VAL A 69 -0.39 -18.84 -0.56
N PHE A 70 -0.84 -18.80 -1.82
CA PHE A 70 -2.21 -19.14 -2.22
C PHE A 70 -2.22 -20.26 -3.25
N ASP A 71 -2.87 -21.36 -2.90
CA ASP A 71 -3.15 -22.50 -3.78
C ASP A 71 -4.47 -22.32 -4.55
N VAL A 72 -5.29 -21.35 -4.12
CA VAL A 72 -6.60 -21.04 -4.69
C VAL A 72 -6.69 -19.56 -5.04
N GLY A 73 -7.37 -19.27 -6.15
CA GLY A 73 -7.76 -17.92 -6.56
C GLY A 73 -9.28 -17.77 -6.46
N GLY A 74 -9.76 -16.56 -6.21
CA GLY A 74 -11.19 -16.28 -6.06
C GLY A 74 -11.50 -15.25 -5.00
N THR A 75 -12.75 -15.28 -4.52
CA THR A 75 -13.24 -14.37 -3.47
C THR A 75 -13.46 -15.15 -2.17
N ILE A 76 -12.73 -14.75 -1.12
CA ILE A 76 -12.93 -15.19 0.26
C ILE A 76 -13.99 -14.27 0.88
N ASN A 77 -15.14 -14.84 1.23
CA ASN A 77 -16.20 -14.08 1.89
C ASN A 77 -16.03 -14.19 3.40
N ILE A 78 -15.94 -13.06 4.12
CA ILE A 78 -15.71 -13.04 5.56
C ILE A 78 -16.87 -12.40 6.31
N THR A 79 -17.26 -12.96 7.45
CA THR A 79 -18.30 -12.37 8.31
C THR A 79 -17.72 -11.46 9.37
N ASP A 80 -16.60 -11.86 9.95
CA ASP A 80 -15.94 -11.17 11.05
C ASP A 80 -14.61 -10.56 10.61
N ARG A 81 -14.17 -9.51 11.29
CA ARG A 81 -12.87 -8.89 11.03
C ARG A 81 -11.75 -9.93 11.12
N ILE A 82 -10.84 -9.93 10.13
CA ILE A 82 -9.61 -10.72 10.20
C ILE A 82 -8.56 -9.91 10.96
N VAL A 83 -7.92 -10.52 11.96
CA VAL A 83 -6.81 -9.93 12.70
C VAL A 83 -5.52 -10.59 12.24
N VAL A 84 -4.56 -9.79 11.79
CA VAL A 84 -3.29 -10.26 11.23
C VAL A 84 -2.21 -10.26 12.31
N SER A 85 -1.52 -11.38 12.47
CA SER A 85 -0.40 -11.52 13.39
C SER A 85 0.87 -10.84 12.88
N LYS A 86 1.91 -10.80 13.73
CA LYS A 86 3.22 -10.21 13.41
C LYS A 86 4.10 -11.06 12.49
N ASN A 87 5.06 -10.43 11.84
CA ASN A 87 6.05 -11.06 10.96
C ASN A 87 5.35 -11.90 9.87
N ILE A 88 4.44 -11.26 9.13
CA ILE A 88 3.63 -11.89 8.10
C ILE A 88 3.99 -11.30 6.75
N TYR A 89 4.19 -12.17 5.76
CA TYR A 89 4.15 -11.78 4.36
C TYR A 89 2.92 -12.40 3.68
N ILE A 90 1.92 -11.60 3.33
CA ILE A 90 0.81 -12.02 2.46
C ILE A 90 1.21 -11.80 0.99
N ALA A 91 1.54 -12.88 0.30
CA ALA A 91 1.99 -12.86 -1.10
C ALA A 91 0.83 -13.12 -2.06
N GLY A 92 -0.07 -12.14 -2.24
CA GLY A 92 -1.26 -12.29 -3.08
C GLY A 92 -0.97 -12.64 -4.54
N GLN A 93 0.22 -12.30 -5.05
CA GLN A 93 0.63 -12.61 -6.42
C GLN A 93 0.84 -14.11 -6.68
N THR A 94 0.91 -14.97 -5.65
CA THR A 94 0.97 -16.42 -5.85
C THR A 94 -0.39 -17.03 -6.19
N ALA A 95 -1.50 -16.32 -5.93
CA ALA A 95 -2.83 -16.87 -6.15
C ALA A 95 -3.07 -17.16 -7.64
N PRO A 96 -3.53 -18.37 -8.00
CA PRO A 96 -3.79 -18.72 -9.40
C PRO A 96 -5.02 -17.99 -9.97
N GLY A 97 -5.24 -18.10 -11.28
CA GLY A 97 -6.43 -17.54 -11.92
C GLY A 97 -6.42 -16.01 -11.96
N GLY A 98 -7.45 -15.37 -11.42
CA GLY A 98 -7.58 -13.90 -11.35
C GLY A 98 -6.97 -13.25 -10.09
N GLY A 99 -6.26 -14.03 -9.27
CA GLY A 99 -5.73 -13.58 -7.97
C GLY A 99 -6.72 -13.82 -6.82
N ILE A 100 -6.59 -13.04 -5.74
CA ILE A 100 -7.40 -13.20 -4.52
C ILE A 100 -8.07 -11.89 -4.08
N THR A 101 -9.34 -12.00 -3.70
CA THR A 101 -10.13 -10.92 -3.10
C THR A 101 -10.66 -11.38 -1.76
N VAL A 102 -10.56 -10.52 -0.73
CA VAL A 102 -11.28 -10.67 0.53
C VAL A 102 -12.47 -9.72 0.51
N TYR A 103 -13.69 -10.24 0.64
CA TYR A 103 -14.92 -9.48 0.64
C TYR A 103 -15.73 -9.72 1.92
N GLY A 104 -16.14 -8.66 2.63
CA GLY A 104 -16.92 -8.81 3.87
C GLY A 104 -16.51 -7.81 4.95
N ASN A 105 -16.39 -8.21 6.21
CA ASN A 105 -15.90 -7.28 7.24
C ASN A 105 -14.45 -6.76 6.95
N GLY A 106 -13.86 -6.00 7.86
CA GLY A 106 -12.53 -5.41 7.66
C GLY A 106 -11.36 -6.34 7.99
N LEU A 107 -10.15 -5.81 7.82
CA LEU A 107 -8.90 -6.38 8.32
C LEU A 107 -8.28 -5.44 9.36
N SER A 108 -7.68 -6.01 10.39
CA SER A 108 -6.82 -5.28 11.32
C SER A 108 -5.38 -5.79 11.23
N PHE A 109 -4.47 -4.86 10.98
CA PHE A 109 -3.03 -5.05 11.09
C PHE A 109 -2.48 -4.43 12.38
N SER A 110 -3.34 -4.09 13.35
CA SER A 110 -2.88 -3.66 14.66
C SER A 110 -2.04 -4.76 15.34
N ASN A 111 -0.85 -4.41 15.80
CA ASN A 111 0.19 -5.30 16.35
C ASN A 111 0.78 -6.31 15.33
N ALA A 112 0.57 -6.11 14.03
CA ALA A 112 1.09 -7.01 12.99
C ALA A 112 2.58 -6.84 12.68
N ASP A 113 3.35 -6.07 13.48
CA ASP A 113 4.77 -5.74 13.35
C ASP A 113 5.54 -6.50 12.25
N ASN A 114 6.21 -5.79 11.33
CA ASN A 114 6.91 -6.37 10.19
C ASN A 114 5.97 -7.11 9.21
N ALA A 115 4.92 -6.41 8.75
CA ALA A 115 4.00 -6.95 7.76
C ALA A 115 4.39 -6.55 6.33
N ILE A 116 4.36 -7.50 5.41
CA ILE A 116 4.46 -7.27 3.96
C ILE A 116 3.16 -7.77 3.33
N VAL A 117 2.47 -6.94 2.55
CA VAL A 117 1.21 -7.30 1.89
C VAL A 117 1.24 -6.86 0.45
N ARG A 118 1.08 -7.79 -0.49
CA ARG A 118 1.18 -7.48 -1.93
C ARG A 118 0.10 -8.14 -2.78
N TYR A 119 -0.32 -7.43 -3.84
CA TYR A 119 -1.21 -7.93 -4.91
C TYR A 119 -2.50 -8.61 -4.42
N ILE A 120 -3.19 -7.98 -3.46
CA ILE A 120 -4.43 -8.48 -2.87
C ILE A 120 -5.49 -7.38 -2.79
N ARG A 121 -6.76 -7.78 -2.89
CA ARG A 121 -7.92 -6.89 -2.82
C ARG A 121 -8.64 -7.05 -1.49
N PHE A 122 -8.84 -5.96 -0.77
CA PHE A 122 -9.63 -5.89 0.45
C PHE A 122 -10.88 -5.05 0.19
N ARG A 123 -12.06 -5.68 0.28
CA ARG A 123 -13.33 -5.05 -0.04
C ARG A 123 -14.26 -5.23 1.13
N MET A 124 -14.51 -4.17 1.88
CA MET A 124 -15.38 -4.31 3.04
C MET A 124 -16.84 -4.42 2.58
N GLY A 125 -17.38 -3.33 2.04
CA GLY A 125 -18.76 -3.29 1.56
C GLY A 125 -19.75 -3.14 2.71
N LYS A 126 -21.03 -2.98 2.35
CA LYS A 126 -22.11 -2.62 3.27
C LYS A 126 -22.37 -3.68 4.35
N GLY A 127 -21.97 -4.92 4.10
CA GLY A 127 -22.09 -6.04 5.04
C GLY A 127 -21.10 -6.01 6.22
N GLY A 128 -20.01 -5.23 6.14
CA GLY A 128 -19.08 -5.09 7.26
C GLY A 128 -19.67 -4.29 8.43
N ASP A 129 -18.96 -4.22 9.56
CA ASP A 129 -19.43 -3.48 10.73
C ASP A 129 -19.53 -1.97 10.48
N SER A 130 -20.63 -1.35 10.94
CA SER A 130 -20.80 0.11 10.83
C SER A 130 -19.80 0.87 11.72
N GLY A 131 -19.27 1.98 11.22
CA GLY A 131 -18.32 2.81 11.98
C GLY A 131 -16.99 2.08 12.25
N LYS A 132 -16.62 1.17 11.36
CA LYS A 132 -15.30 0.53 11.35
C LYS A 132 -14.64 0.65 9.99
N ASP A 133 -13.32 0.68 10.01
CA ASP A 133 -12.54 0.77 8.78
C ASP A 133 -12.52 -0.56 8.02
N GLY A 134 -12.28 -0.45 6.71
CA GLY A 134 -11.98 -1.59 5.84
C GLY A 134 -10.63 -2.21 6.17
N VAL A 135 -9.58 -1.38 6.31
CA VAL A 135 -8.26 -1.77 6.79
C VAL A 135 -7.84 -0.81 7.91
N THR A 136 -7.51 -1.36 9.08
CA THR A 136 -7.09 -0.57 10.25
C THR A 136 -5.67 -0.93 10.69
N ILE A 137 -4.87 0.08 11.01
CA ILE A 137 -3.64 -0.05 11.80
C ILE A 137 -3.71 0.95 12.96
N ALA A 138 -3.93 0.45 14.18
CA ALA A 138 -4.02 1.29 15.37
C ALA A 138 -2.73 1.28 16.22
N GLU A 139 -1.96 0.20 16.12
CA GLU A 139 -0.64 0.09 16.75
C GLU A 139 0.26 -0.86 15.96
N GLY A 140 1.57 -0.75 16.15
CA GLY A 140 2.57 -1.64 15.56
C GLY A 140 3.55 -0.92 14.63
N LYS A 141 4.46 -1.66 14.01
CA LYS A 141 5.56 -1.03 13.25
C LYS A 141 6.03 -1.76 12.00
N ASN A 142 6.71 -1.02 11.12
CA ASN A 142 7.41 -1.51 9.94
C ASN A 142 6.48 -2.34 9.05
N MET A 143 5.54 -1.68 8.38
CA MET A 143 4.58 -2.37 7.52
C MET A 143 4.59 -1.79 6.12
N ILE A 144 4.49 -2.64 5.10
CA ILE A 144 4.42 -2.21 3.71
C ILE A 144 3.28 -2.90 2.96
N PHE A 145 2.51 -2.09 2.25
CA PHE A 145 1.40 -2.48 1.39
C PHE A 145 1.72 -2.02 -0.02
N ASP A 146 1.92 -2.96 -0.95
CA ASP A 146 2.30 -2.68 -2.34
C ASP A 146 1.34 -3.37 -3.29
N HIS A 147 0.74 -2.63 -4.24
CA HIS A 147 -0.27 -3.18 -5.15
C HIS A 147 -1.49 -3.78 -4.41
N VAL A 148 -1.97 -3.10 -3.38
CA VAL A 148 -3.22 -3.46 -2.68
C VAL A 148 -4.37 -2.63 -3.26
N SER A 149 -5.56 -3.24 -3.37
CA SER A 149 -6.80 -2.48 -3.65
C SER A 149 -7.71 -2.55 -2.44
N ALA A 150 -7.90 -1.43 -1.74
CA ALA A 150 -8.81 -1.30 -0.61
C ALA A 150 -10.04 -0.49 -1.03
N THR A 151 -11.24 -1.06 -0.88
CA THR A 151 -12.49 -0.34 -1.20
C THR A 151 -13.61 -0.56 -0.21
N TRP A 152 -14.57 0.37 -0.24
CA TRP A 152 -15.88 0.24 0.41
C TRP A 152 -15.83 0.16 1.94
N GLY A 153 -14.88 0.88 2.56
CA GLY A 153 -14.87 1.07 4.01
C GLY A 153 -16.18 1.69 4.51
N ARG A 154 -16.62 1.30 5.70
CA ARG A 154 -17.84 1.85 6.34
C ARG A 154 -17.55 3.06 7.24
N ASP A 155 -16.30 3.18 7.66
CA ASP A 155 -15.66 4.36 8.24
C ASP A 155 -14.55 4.78 7.26
N GLU A 156 -13.28 4.64 7.61
CA GLU A 156 -12.17 4.76 6.67
C GLU A 156 -12.02 3.52 5.77
N THR A 157 -11.55 3.72 4.54
CA THR A 157 -11.18 2.60 3.67
C THR A 157 -9.85 1.98 4.11
N PHE A 158 -8.85 2.82 4.42
CA PHE A 158 -7.57 2.41 4.98
C PHE A 158 -7.09 3.45 6.00
N SER A 159 -7.12 3.14 7.30
CA SER A 159 -6.65 4.02 8.36
C SER A 159 -5.33 3.58 8.99
N ILE A 160 -4.50 4.56 9.37
CA ILE A 160 -3.29 4.42 10.16
C ILE A 160 -3.39 5.45 11.29
N SER A 161 -3.83 5.03 12.48
CA SER A 161 -4.14 5.98 13.55
C SER A 161 -3.84 5.41 14.93
N GLY A 162 -2.82 5.93 15.59
CA GLY A 162 -2.40 5.54 16.94
C GLY A 162 -0.89 5.39 17.06
N ASP A 163 -0.43 4.47 17.91
CA ASP A 163 0.99 4.18 18.15
C ASP A 163 1.57 3.33 17.00
N VAL A 164 1.59 3.90 15.80
CA VAL A 164 1.99 3.22 14.55
C VAL A 164 3.28 3.80 14.01
N TYR A 165 4.26 2.96 13.70
CA TYR A 165 5.60 3.38 13.32
C TYR A 165 5.94 2.86 11.93
N ASN A 166 6.45 3.72 11.06
CA ASN A 166 7.06 3.31 9.80
C ASN A 166 6.16 2.46 8.90
N VAL A 167 5.21 3.11 8.22
CA VAL A 167 4.31 2.43 7.29
C VAL A 167 4.50 2.97 5.88
N THR A 168 4.42 2.11 4.88
CA THR A 168 4.33 2.52 3.48
C THR A 168 3.14 1.88 2.80
N ILE A 169 2.35 2.72 2.11
CA ILE A 169 1.39 2.27 1.12
C ILE A 169 1.91 2.76 -0.23
N GLN A 170 2.18 1.85 -1.16
CA GLN A 170 2.65 2.19 -2.49
C GLN A 170 1.88 1.46 -3.59
N ASN A 171 1.79 2.08 -4.77
CA ASN A 171 1.17 1.49 -5.96
C ASN A 171 -0.25 0.93 -5.70
N SER A 172 -1.01 1.50 -4.76
CA SER A 172 -2.26 0.91 -4.24
C SER A 172 -3.49 1.76 -4.55
N ILE A 173 -4.66 1.13 -4.66
CA ILE A 173 -5.96 1.81 -4.81
C ILE A 173 -6.61 1.91 -3.42
N ILE A 174 -7.07 3.11 -3.06
CA ILE A 174 -7.87 3.37 -1.86
C ILE A 174 -9.10 4.16 -2.31
N GLY A 175 -10.26 3.51 -2.36
CA GLY A 175 -11.40 4.17 -2.98
C GLY A 175 -12.78 3.71 -2.59
N GLN A 176 -13.75 4.52 -2.99
CA GLN A 176 -15.18 4.28 -2.79
C GLN A 176 -15.54 3.95 -1.34
N GLY A 177 -15.01 4.67 -0.33
CA GLY A 177 -15.57 4.62 1.01
C GLY A 177 -17.09 4.85 0.95
N LEU A 178 -17.88 4.05 1.68
CA LEU A 178 -19.34 4.11 1.57
C LEU A 178 -19.88 5.36 2.26
N GLU A 179 -20.94 5.97 1.71
CA GLU A 179 -21.54 7.23 2.19
C GLU A 179 -21.99 7.24 3.67
N THR A 180 -21.95 6.12 4.40
CA THR A 180 -22.06 6.14 5.86
C THR A 180 -21.01 7.04 6.51
N HIS A 181 -19.78 7.03 6.00
CA HIS A 181 -18.70 7.94 6.37
C HIS A 181 -17.59 7.88 5.31
N SER A 182 -17.93 8.13 4.03
CA SER A 182 -17.09 7.89 2.84
C SER A 182 -15.68 8.53 2.93
N CYS A 183 -14.73 7.78 3.49
CA CYS A 183 -13.38 8.24 3.78
C CYS A 183 -12.32 7.37 3.09
N GLY A 184 -11.30 8.00 2.51
CA GLY A 184 -10.13 7.30 2.01
C GLY A 184 -9.30 6.73 3.17
N GLY A 185 -8.80 7.61 4.05
CA GLY A 185 -7.99 7.22 5.19
C GLY A 185 -7.62 8.37 6.13
N LEU A 186 -7.66 8.08 7.44
CA LEU A 186 -7.03 8.90 8.47
C LEU A 186 -5.60 8.41 8.68
N ILE A 187 -4.63 9.31 8.53
CA ILE A 187 -3.20 9.07 8.73
C ILE A 187 -2.77 9.94 9.89
N GLN A 188 -2.75 9.36 11.09
CA GLN A 188 -2.51 10.06 12.35
C GLN A 188 -1.53 9.27 13.22
N THR A 189 -0.25 9.62 13.13
CA THR A 189 0.82 9.07 13.97
C THR A 189 1.95 10.08 14.10
N ASP A 190 2.64 10.07 15.24
CA ASP A 190 3.84 10.89 15.48
C ASP A 190 5.09 10.40 14.71
N TYR A 191 4.96 9.25 14.04
CA TYR A 191 5.99 8.58 13.25
C TYR A 191 5.71 8.67 11.74
N GLY A 192 6.62 8.15 10.92
CA GLY A 192 6.58 8.32 9.47
C GLY A 192 5.61 7.39 8.74
N VAL A 193 4.76 7.97 7.88
CA VAL A 193 3.95 7.24 6.89
C VAL A 193 4.26 7.73 5.49
N SER A 194 4.65 6.81 4.60
CA SER A 194 4.86 7.06 3.17
C SER A 194 3.67 6.58 2.34
N LEU A 195 3.25 7.41 1.39
CA LEU A 195 2.16 7.18 0.46
C LEU A 195 2.67 7.52 -0.94
N PHE A 196 3.01 6.50 -1.73
CA PHE A 196 3.65 6.69 -3.04
C PHE A 196 2.88 6.05 -4.19
N ARG A 197 2.61 6.82 -5.26
CA ARG A 197 2.01 6.28 -6.49
C ARG A 197 0.68 5.55 -6.24
N ASN A 198 -0.08 6.01 -5.24
CA ASN A 198 -1.40 5.47 -4.96
C ASN A 198 -2.46 6.21 -5.77
N LEU A 199 -3.61 5.55 -5.93
CA LEU A 199 -4.84 6.15 -6.42
C LEU A 199 -5.82 6.27 -5.26
N TYR A 200 -6.11 7.50 -4.85
CA TYR A 200 -7.29 7.80 -4.02
C TYR A 200 -8.44 8.19 -4.93
N ILE A 201 -9.56 7.47 -4.86
CA ILE A 201 -10.67 7.65 -5.81
C ILE A 201 -12.03 7.55 -5.16
N ASP A 202 -12.94 8.45 -5.52
CA ASP A 202 -14.37 8.35 -5.18
C ASP A 202 -14.65 8.24 -3.67
N ASN A 203 -13.79 8.82 -2.82
CA ASN A 203 -14.10 9.03 -1.41
C ASN A 203 -14.54 10.47 -1.18
N LYS A 204 -15.58 10.67 -0.37
CA LYS A 204 -16.12 12.00 -0.07
C LYS A 204 -15.10 12.89 0.62
N THR A 205 -14.25 12.32 1.48
CA THR A 205 -13.33 13.06 2.35
C THR A 205 -12.11 12.20 2.73
N ARG A 206 -11.13 12.82 3.41
CA ARG A 206 -9.90 12.18 3.93
C ARG A 206 -9.16 11.38 2.84
N ASN A 207 -8.64 12.06 1.82
CA ASN A 207 -8.00 11.44 0.64
C ASN A 207 -6.45 11.58 0.53
N PRO A 208 -5.63 11.55 1.60
CA PRO A 208 -5.92 11.25 3.01
C PRO A 208 -6.29 12.48 3.86
N LYS A 209 -6.63 12.25 5.14
CA LYS A 209 -6.50 13.26 6.21
C LYS A 209 -5.24 12.98 7.01
N VAL A 210 -4.35 13.95 7.10
CA VAL A 210 -3.03 13.77 7.70
C VAL A 210 -2.89 14.54 9.00
N LYS A 211 -2.25 13.90 9.97
CA LYS A 211 -1.67 14.48 11.18
C LYS A 211 -0.34 13.78 11.50
N GLY A 212 0.68 14.56 11.84
CA GLY A 212 2.02 14.05 12.13
C GLY A 212 2.91 13.97 10.88
N LYS A 213 3.79 12.96 10.78
CA LYS A 213 4.82 12.88 9.72
C LYS A 213 4.33 12.11 8.51
N ASN A 214 4.30 12.76 7.34
CA ASN A 214 3.81 12.12 6.12
C ASN A 214 4.67 12.43 4.89
N ASP A 215 4.83 11.42 4.06
CA ASP A 215 5.53 11.53 2.78
C ASP A 215 4.57 11.15 1.64
N PHE A 216 3.96 12.14 1.00
CA PHE A 216 2.90 11.99 0.00
C PHE A 216 3.43 12.40 -1.38
N GLN A 217 3.91 11.42 -2.16
CA GLN A 217 4.60 11.69 -3.42
C GLN A 217 4.06 10.87 -4.60
N ASN A 218 3.94 11.51 -5.77
CA ASN A 218 3.48 10.87 -7.02
C ASN A 218 2.12 10.17 -6.95
N ASN A 219 1.23 10.56 -6.04
CA ASN A 219 -0.12 10.00 -5.97
C ASN A 219 -1.07 10.69 -6.96
N VAL A 220 -2.11 9.97 -7.35
CA VAL A 220 -3.28 10.52 -8.06
C VAL A 220 -4.47 10.53 -7.11
N VAL A 221 -5.15 11.67 -7.04
CA VAL A 221 -6.39 11.81 -6.26
C VAL A 221 -7.50 12.23 -7.22
N TYR A 222 -8.56 11.43 -7.31
CA TYR A 222 -9.64 11.60 -8.29
C TYR A 222 -11.01 11.67 -7.62
N ASN A 223 -11.85 12.60 -8.07
CA ASN A 223 -13.27 12.68 -7.75
C ASN A 223 -13.61 12.60 -6.25
N TRP A 224 -12.86 13.33 -5.43
CA TRP A 224 -13.22 13.49 -4.01
C TRP A 224 -14.53 14.24 -3.86
N GLY A 225 -15.21 14.11 -2.72
CA GLY A 225 -16.43 14.86 -2.39
C GLY A 225 -16.18 16.22 -1.71
N GLY A 226 -17.07 16.60 -0.79
CA GLY A 226 -16.99 17.89 -0.07
C GLY A 226 -15.87 18.00 0.98
N GLY A 227 -15.08 16.95 1.21
CA GLY A 227 -14.01 16.95 2.21
C GLY A 227 -12.65 17.45 1.72
N GLY A 228 -12.40 17.41 0.41
CA GLY A 228 -11.11 17.71 -0.18
C GLY A 228 -10.33 16.47 -0.62
N GLY A 229 -9.35 16.70 -1.50
CA GLY A 229 -8.42 15.70 -2.01
C GLY A 229 -7.28 15.40 -1.04
N TYR A 230 -6.87 16.35 -0.21
CA TYR A 230 -5.89 16.17 0.85
C TYR A 230 -6.26 17.09 2.01
N ILE A 231 -6.54 16.51 3.18
CA ILE A 231 -6.88 17.27 4.37
C ILE A 231 -5.62 17.48 5.21
N ALA A 232 -5.17 18.72 5.24
CA ALA A 232 -3.96 19.17 5.92
C ALA A 232 -4.21 19.53 7.40
N GLY A 233 -4.86 18.64 8.15
CA GLY A 233 -5.10 18.85 9.58
C GLY A 233 -6.56 19.13 9.95
N ASP A 234 -6.82 20.27 10.61
CA ASP A 234 -7.98 20.57 11.51
C ASP A 234 -7.76 20.14 12.97
N SER A 235 -6.56 20.41 13.52
CA SER A 235 -6.23 20.17 14.94
C SER A 235 -5.07 21.04 15.43
N ASP A 236 -4.91 21.14 16.76
CA ASP A 236 -3.81 21.85 17.44
C ASP A 236 -2.45 21.13 17.34
N GLY A 237 -2.42 19.87 16.89
CA GLY A 237 -1.21 19.07 16.78
C GLY A 237 -0.32 19.45 15.58
N GLN A 238 0.99 19.28 15.76
CA GLN A 238 2.01 19.58 14.73
C GLN A 238 2.08 18.48 13.67
N SER A 239 2.18 18.87 12.40
CA SER A 239 2.33 17.95 11.27
C SER A 239 3.46 18.40 10.35
N TYR A 240 4.17 17.44 9.76
CA TYR A 240 5.37 17.65 8.95
C TYR A 240 5.26 16.78 7.70
N ALA A 241 5.01 17.40 6.54
CA ALA A 241 4.71 16.65 5.33
C ALA A 241 5.56 17.06 4.12
N ASN A 242 6.03 16.07 3.36
CA ASN A 242 6.45 16.27 1.98
C ASN A 242 5.25 15.96 1.07
N VAL A 243 4.82 16.91 0.25
CA VAL A 243 3.72 16.76 -0.70
C VAL A 243 4.25 17.12 -2.10
N ILE A 244 4.68 16.12 -2.87
CA ILE A 244 5.51 16.33 -4.06
C ILE A 244 4.95 15.59 -5.29
N ASN A 245 4.87 16.29 -6.43
CA ASN A 245 4.53 15.70 -7.73
C ASN A 245 3.22 14.87 -7.74
N ASN A 246 2.23 15.23 -6.91
CA ASN A 246 0.92 14.59 -6.92
C ASN A 246 0.01 15.24 -7.97
N TYR A 247 -0.97 14.50 -8.47
CA TYR A 247 -1.96 15.01 -9.43
C TYR A 247 -3.37 14.87 -8.87
N PHE A 248 -4.03 16.01 -8.66
CA PHE A 248 -5.41 16.10 -8.20
C PHE A 248 -6.32 16.36 -9.40
N ILE A 249 -7.35 15.53 -9.59
CA ILE A 249 -8.28 15.63 -10.72
C ILE A 249 -9.71 15.67 -10.16
N SER A 250 -10.39 16.78 -10.36
CA SER A 250 -11.80 16.94 -10.00
C SER A 250 -12.68 16.01 -10.83
N GLY A 251 -13.66 15.39 -10.18
CA GLY A 251 -14.70 14.61 -10.84
C GLY A 251 -16.11 15.10 -10.53
N PRO A 252 -17.15 14.35 -10.94
CA PRO A 252 -18.56 14.75 -10.76
C PRO A 252 -18.94 15.10 -9.31
N SER A 253 -18.36 14.40 -8.33
CA SER A 253 -18.63 14.58 -6.89
C SER A 253 -17.81 15.69 -6.25
N THR A 254 -16.80 16.22 -6.94
CA THR A 254 -15.90 17.25 -6.40
C THR A 254 -16.60 18.59 -6.24
N GLY A 255 -16.73 19.01 -4.98
CA GLY A 255 -17.36 20.27 -4.57
C GLY A 255 -16.40 21.27 -3.90
N VAL A 256 -15.16 20.88 -3.60
CA VAL A 256 -14.17 21.73 -2.93
C VAL A 256 -12.77 21.53 -3.54
N THR A 257 -11.84 22.43 -3.22
CA THR A 257 -10.46 22.40 -3.71
C THR A 257 -9.69 21.14 -3.30
N ALA A 258 -8.57 20.88 -3.99
CA ALA A 258 -7.69 19.75 -3.72
C ALA A 258 -7.21 19.71 -2.26
N PHE A 259 -6.77 20.85 -1.72
CA PHE A 259 -6.32 20.96 -0.33
C PHE A 259 -7.37 21.64 0.54
N THR A 260 -7.58 21.14 1.75
CA THR A 260 -8.52 21.71 2.73
C THR A 260 -7.99 21.60 4.15
N ARG A 261 -8.49 22.48 5.02
CA ARG A 261 -8.25 22.50 6.48
C ARG A 261 -6.78 22.52 6.92
N GLY A 262 -5.93 23.15 6.11
CA GLY A 262 -4.59 23.55 6.54
C GLY A 262 -4.65 24.60 7.64
N ASN A 263 -3.53 24.75 8.35
CA ASN A 263 -3.31 25.80 9.33
C ASN A 263 -1.80 25.95 9.59
N ALA A 264 -1.44 26.88 10.47
CA ALA A 264 -0.05 27.17 10.84
C ALA A 264 0.69 26.03 11.58
N ASN A 265 -0.02 25.00 12.07
CA ASN A 265 0.59 23.82 12.70
C ASN A 265 0.85 22.69 11.69
N PHE A 266 0.45 22.86 10.43
CA PHE A 266 0.73 21.91 9.36
C PHE A 266 1.85 22.45 8.48
N HIS A 267 3.07 21.95 8.70
CA HIS A 267 4.28 22.38 8.01
C HIS A 267 4.55 21.50 6.78
N GLY A 268 4.14 21.95 5.60
CA GLY A 268 4.29 21.23 4.34
C GLY A 268 5.43 21.75 3.47
N TYR A 269 6.33 20.86 3.06
CA TYR A 269 7.14 21.10 1.86
C TYR A 269 6.31 20.67 0.65
N VAL A 270 6.00 21.61 -0.23
CA VAL A 270 5.16 21.36 -1.41
C VAL A 270 5.93 21.67 -2.68
N SER A 271 5.84 20.79 -3.68
CA SER A 271 6.52 21.02 -4.96
C SER A 271 5.79 20.31 -6.10
N GLN A 272 5.56 21.02 -7.20
CA GLN A 272 5.10 20.47 -8.47
C GLN A 272 3.83 19.60 -8.37
N ASN A 273 2.92 19.91 -7.44
CA ASN A 273 1.60 19.29 -7.40
C ASN A 273 0.71 19.91 -8.47
N TYR A 274 -0.04 19.09 -9.20
CA TYR A 274 -0.93 19.52 -10.27
C TYR A 274 -2.39 19.46 -9.81
N TYR A 275 -3.20 20.39 -10.31
CA TYR A 275 -4.63 20.35 -10.12
C TYR A 275 -5.36 20.59 -11.45
N ASP A 276 -6.23 19.64 -11.78
CA ASP A 276 -7.19 19.72 -12.88
C ASP A 276 -8.59 19.85 -12.29
N SER A 277 -9.18 21.04 -12.41
CA SER A 277 -10.43 21.37 -11.74
C SER A 277 -11.64 21.43 -12.67
N ASN A 278 -11.45 21.34 -13.98
CA ASN A 278 -12.43 21.81 -14.96
C ASN A 278 -13.45 20.74 -15.41
N LYS A 279 -13.16 19.45 -15.16
CA LYS A 279 -14.03 18.31 -15.48
C LYS A 279 -14.38 18.24 -16.98
N ASN A 280 -13.49 18.67 -17.86
CA ASN A 280 -13.77 18.86 -19.28
C ASN A 280 -13.53 17.63 -20.16
N GLY A 281 -13.07 16.52 -19.59
CA GLY A 281 -12.73 15.31 -20.35
C GLY A 281 -11.33 15.32 -20.98
N ALA A 282 -10.46 16.22 -20.56
CA ALA A 282 -9.04 16.25 -20.89
C ALA A 282 -8.18 16.30 -19.61
N LEU A 283 -7.00 15.69 -19.66
CA LEU A 283 -5.99 15.84 -18.61
C LEU A 283 -5.13 17.08 -18.93
N ASP A 284 -5.61 18.26 -18.53
CA ASP A 284 -5.01 19.56 -18.87
C ASP A 284 -4.79 20.49 -17.65
N GLY A 285 -4.88 19.91 -16.45
CA GLY A 285 -4.49 20.56 -15.21
C GLY A 285 -3.09 21.19 -15.21
N SER A 286 -2.89 22.10 -14.28
CA SER A 286 -1.67 22.90 -14.16
C SER A 286 -1.01 22.76 -12.78
N ALA A 287 0.27 23.08 -12.71
CA ALA A 287 0.98 23.11 -11.43
C ALA A 287 0.37 24.16 -10.50
N LEU A 288 0.12 23.78 -9.25
CA LEU A 288 -0.29 24.67 -8.18
C LEU A 288 0.84 25.62 -7.80
N CYS A 289 0.47 26.83 -7.40
CA CYS A 289 1.42 27.81 -6.88
C CYS A 289 1.99 27.36 -5.52
N VAL A 290 3.27 27.65 -5.24
CA VAL A 290 3.88 27.36 -3.94
C VAL A 290 3.61 28.51 -2.96
N LYS A 291 2.38 28.61 -2.48
CA LYS A 291 1.93 29.61 -1.49
C LYS A 291 0.87 29.00 -0.57
N THR A 292 0.78 29.49 0.67
CA THR A 292 -0.21 29.05 1.67
C THR A 292 -1.65 29.05 1.12
N SER A 293 -2.02 30.08 0.34
CA SER A 293 -3.34 30.21 -0.29
C SER A 293 -3.69 29.11 -1.31
N CYS A 294 -2.68 28.45 -1.91
CA CYS A 294 -2.88 27.31 -2.82
C CYS A 294 -3.02 25.97 -2.07
N TYR A 295 -2.72 25.95 -0.77
CA TYR A 295 -2.70 24.76 0.09
C TYR A 295 -3.53 24.93 1.37
N SER A 296 -4.62 25.72 1.31
CA SER A 296 -5.57 25.91 2.41
C SER A 296 -4.93 26.41 3.72
N ASP A 297 -4.08 27.43 3.65
CA ASP A 297 -3.42 28.05 4.82
C ASP A 297 -2.43 27.15 5.57
N MET A 298 -2.03 26.02 4.95
CA MET A 298 -0.88 25.23 5.36
C MET A 298 0.37 26.11 5.44
N ASP A 299 1.17 25.95 6.50
CA ASP A 299 2.49 26.59 6.58
C ASP A 299 3.46 25.93 5.60
N ILE A 300 3.96 26.71 4.64
CA ILE A 300 4.81 26.20 3.56
C ILE A 300 6.27 26.42 3.90
N VAL A 301 7.01 25.32 4.06
CA VAL A 301 8.45 25.34 4.37
C VAL A 301 9.30 25.22 3.09
N SER A 302 10.52 25.75 3.13
CA SER A 302 11.41 25.83 1.95
C SER A 302 12.32 24.62 1.75
N THR A 303 12.48 23.77 2.76
CA THR A 303 13.37 22.60 2.71
C THR A 303 12.55 21.33 2.90
N PRO A 304 12.70 20.31 2.03
CA PRO A 304 12.02 19.03 2.22
C PRO A 304 12.52 18.33 3.47
N TYR A 305 11.65 17.58 4.13
CA TYR A 305 12.06 16.72 5.22
C TYR A 305 12.88 15.54 4.69
N ALA A 306 13.93 15.15 5.40
CA ALA A 306 14.81 14.03 5.06
C ALA A 306 14.14 12.67 5.36
N TYR A 307 13.04 12.40 4.69
CA TYR A 307 12.29 11.14 4.76
C TYR A 307 12.82 10.13 3.71
N PRO A 308 12.60 8.82 3.91
CA PRO A 308 12.99 7.79 2.96
C PRO A 308 12.08 7.79 1.72
N GLY A 309 12.11 8.88 0.95
CA GLY A 309 11.27 9.08 -0.23
C GLY A 309 11.55 8.09 -1.37
N PRO A 310 10.78 8.17 -2.47
CA PRO A 310 11.01 7.34 -3.66
C PRO A 310 12.42 7.52 -4.22
N THR A 311 12.98 6.44 -4.74
CA THR A 311 14.30 6.40 -5.39
C THR A 311 14.33 7.22 -6.68
N THR A 312 13.26 7.12 -7.49
CA THR A 312 13.02 8.00 -8.63
C THR A 312 11.72 8.77 -8.44
N LEU A 313 11.76 10.08 -8.69
CA LEU A 313 10.59 10.93 -8.73
C LEU A 313 10.14 11.19 -10.16
N MET A 314 8.87 10.90 -10.43
CA MET A 314 8.22 11.26 -11.68
C MET A 314 7.67 12.68 -11.63
N THR A 315 7.54 13.34 -12.77
CA THR A 315 6.66 14.52 -12.86
C THR A 315 5.22 14.12 -12.56
N ALA A 316 4.39 15.04 -12.06
CA ALA A 316 2.99 14.72 -11.77
C ALA A 316 2.22 14.13 -12.97
N PRO A 317 2.36 14.64 -14.22
CA PRO A 317 1.73 14.00 -15.37
C PRO A 317 2.23 12.57 -15.65
N ASN A 318 3.55 12.31 -15.52
CA ASN A 318 4.09 10.97 -15.68
C ASN A 318 3.61 10.03 -14.56
N ALA A 319 3.42 10.56 -13.35
CA ALA A 319 2.83 9.81 -12.25
C ALA A 319 1.40 9.35 -12.58
N VAL A 320 0.58 10.18 -13.26
CA VAL A 320 -0.74 9.74 -13.75
C VAL A 320 -0.62 8.55 -14.69
N THR A 321 0.26 8.63 -15.69
CA THR A 321 0.51 7.53 -16.64
C THR A 321 0.93 6.25 -15.91
N TRP A 322 1.88 6.36 -14.97
CA TRP A 322 2.36 5.23 -14.20
C TRP A 322 1.26 4.61 -13.32
N VAL A 323 0.55 5.45 -12.55
CA VAL A 323 -0.51 4.99 -11.64
C VAL A 323 -1.61 4.27 -12.43
N LEU A 324 -2.09 4.84 -13.53
CA LEU A 324 -3.15 4.18 -14.32
C LEU A 324 -2.69 2.86 -14.93
N ALA A 325 -1.40 2.69 -15.23
CA ALA A 325 -0.86 1.42 -15.70
C ALA A 325 -0.64 0.40 -14.56
N ASN A 326 -0.22 0.85 -13.37
CA ASN A 326 0.37 -0.05 -12.36
C ASN A 326 -0.40 -0.15 -11.04
N VAL A 327 -1.30 0.77 -10.71
CA VAL A 327 -1.93 0.80 -9.37
C VAL A 327 -2.85 -0.39 -9.06
N GLY A 328 -2.95 -0.73 -7.78
CA GLY A 328 -3.85 -1.73 -7.21
C GLY A 328 -3.34 -3.15 -7.38
N ALA A 329 -4.15 -4.13 -6.97
CA ALA A 329 -3.88 -5.53 -7.26
C ALA A 329 -4.06 -5.79 -8.76
N ASN A 330 -3.01 -5.52 -9.53
CA ASN A 330 -3.00 -5.58 -10.99
C ASN A 330 -2.36 -6.86 -11.56
N PHE A 331 -1.84 -7.74 -10.70
CA PHE A 331 -1.31 -9.05 -11.08
C PHE A 331 -2.25 -10.17 -10.61
N PRO A 332 -2.52 -11.19 -11.46
CA PRO A 332 -2.12 -11.28 -12.88
C PRO A 332 -2.91 -10.32 -13.79
N SER A 333 -4.03 -9.78 -13.31
CA SER A 333 -4.74 -8.67 -13.95
C SER A 333 -5.62 -7.95 -12.93
N ARG A 334 -6.01 -6.71 -13.20
CA ARG A 334 -7.09 -6.03 -12.46
C ARG A 334 -8.43 -6.72 -12.71
N ASP A 335 -9.25 -6.80 -11.67
CA ASP A 335 -10.63 -7.28 -11.78
C ASP A 335 -11.56 -6.19 -12.35
N GLY A 336 -12.86 -6.49 -12.45
CA GLY A 336 -13.86 -5.57 -13.02
C GLY A 336 -14.02 -4.26 -12.23
N VAL A 337 -13.90 -4.31 -10.89
CA VAL A 337 -14.01 -3.14 -10.02
C VAL A 337 -12.82 -2.21 -10.21
N ASP A 338 -11.59 -2.73 -10.09
CA ASP A 338 -10.38 -1.89 -10.20
C ASP A 338 -10.23 -1.33 -11.63
N LYS A 339 -10.61 -2.10 -12.66
CA LYS A 339 -10.67 -1.61 -14.05
C LYS A 339 -11.63 -0.44 -14.23
N ARG A 340 -12.81 -0.52 -13.60
CA ARG A 340 -13.78 0.58 -13.63
C ARG A 340 -13.22 1.83 -12.98
N LEU A 341 -12.66 1.73 -11.78
CA LEU A 341 -12.07 2.87 -11.07
C LEU A 341 -10.99 3.57 -11.91
N VAL A 342 -10.10 2.80 -12.53
CA VAL A 342 -9.07 3.35 -13.42
C VAL A 342 -9.69 4.00 -14.67
N SER A 343 -10.73 3.39 -15.25
CA SER A 343 -11.46 3.95 -16.40
C SER A 343 -12.18 5.25 -16.06
N GLU A 344 -12.66 5.40 -14.82
CA GLU A 344 -13.28 6.64 -14.33
C GLU A 344 -12.24 7.76 -14.26
N VAL A 345 -11.01 7.50 -13.80
CA VAL A 345 -9.94 8.50 -13.86
C VAL A 345 -9.64 8.90 -15.31
N GLN A 346 -9.60 7.93 -16.23
CA GLN A 346 -9.35 8.16 -17.67
C GLN A 346 -10.46 8.94 -18.37
N SER A 347 -11.60 9.16 -17.70
CA SER A 347 -12.64 10.07 -18.17
C SER A 347 -12.28 11.54 -17.97
N TRP A 348 -11.20 11.81 -17.24
CA TRP A 348 -10.65 13.13 -16.95
C TRP A 348 -11.71 14.09 -16.40
N GLY A 349 -12.39 13.62 -15.35
CA GLY A 349 -13.34 14.40 -14.55
C GLY A 349 -14.80 14.29 -14.99
N THR A 350 -15.11 13.53 -16.04
CA THR A 350 -16.49 13.39 -16.55
C THR A 350 -17.26 12.20 -15.94
N SER A 351 -16.58 11.28 -15.25
CA SER A 351 -17.16 10.08 -14.63
C SER A 351 -16.67 9.86 -13.18
N GLY A 352 -17.27 8.92 -12.47
CA GLY A 352 -17.00 8.63 -11.05
C GLY A 352 -18.15 9.05 -10.13
N GLN A 353 -18.27 8.38 -8.98
CA GLN A 353 -19.40 8.56 -8.07
C GLN A 353 -19.09 8.13 -6.63
N LEU A 354 -19.60 8.89 -5.67
CA LEU A 354 -19.72 8.43 -4.29
C LEU A 354 -20.86 7.40 -4.20
N ILE A 355 -20.65 6.29 -3.51
CA ILE A 355 -21.62 5.19 -3.43
C ILE A 355 -22.03 4.89 -1.99
N SER A 356 -23.26 4.41 -1.82
CA SER A 356 -23.78 3.95 -0.52
C SER A 356 -23.89 2.42 -0.42
N ASP A 357 -23.80 1.72 -1.55
CA ASP A 357 -24.02 0.28 -1.66
C ASP A 357 -23.23 -0.28 -2.86
N GLU A 358 -22.24 -1.12 -2.60
CA GLU A 358 -21.41 -1.74 -3.64
C GLU A 358 -22.17 -2.75 -4.50
N LYS A 359 -23.35 -3.22 -4.07
CA LYS A 359 -24.18 -4.14 -4.85
C LYS A 359 -25.05 -3.42 -5.87
N ALA A 360 -25.21 -2.10 -5.74
CA ALA A 360 -25.93 -1.30 -6.72
C ALA A 360 -25.10 -1.12 -8.02
N SER A 361 -25.81 -0.85 -9.12
CA SER A 361 -25.18 -0.43 -10.36
C SER A 361 -24.38 0.87 -10.12
N PRO A 362 -23.18 1.01 -10.71
CA PRO A 362 -22.55 0.16 -11.71
C PRO A 362 -21.52 -0.84 -11.14
N MET A 363 -21.36 -0.90 -9.82
CA MET A 363 -20.39 -1.79 -9.17
C MET A 363 -20.85 -3.25 -9.22
N ASN A 364 -22.14 -3.50 -8.96
CA ASN A 364 -22.76 -4.82 -9.03
C ASN A 364 -22.03 -5.90 -8.19
N GLY A 365 -21.49 -5.51 -7.03
CA GLY A 365 -20.82 -6.38 -6.08
C GLY A 365 -19.29 -6.43 -6.20
N PRO A 366 -18.64 -7.40 -5.54
CA PRO A 366 -17.19 -7.49 -5.38
C PRO A 366 -16.41 -7.87 -6.63
N GLY A 367 -17.02 -7.84 -7.82
CA GLY A 367 -16.41 -8.35 -9.04
C GLY A 367 -16.26 -9.89 -9.05
N TYR A 368 -16.20 -10.46 -10.26
CA TYR A 368 -15.90 -11.88 -10.43
C TYR A 368 -14.39 -12.09 -10.53
N ILE A 369 -13.87 -13.03 -9.75
CA ILE A 369 -12.49 -13.49 -9.81
C ILE A 369 -12.51 -14.94 -10.28
N ALA A 370 -11.96 -15.19 -11.46
CA ALA A 370 -11.80 -16.54 -11.95
C ALA A 370 -10.86 -17.30 -11.01
N GLY A 371 -11.28 -18.50 -10.59
CA GLY A 371 -10.34 -19.45 -10.02
C GLY A 371 -9.29 -19.87 -11.04
N GLY A 372 -8.30 -20.62 -10.59
CA GLY A 372 -7.27 -21.16 -11.46
C GLY A 372 -6.65 -22.42 -10.86
N THR A 373 -5.75 -23.02 -11.63
CA THR A 373 -4.97 -24.18 -11.20
C THR A 373 -3.62 -23.70 -10.72
N LYS A 374 -3.25 -24.04 -9.49
CA LYS A 374 -1.89 -23.80 -9.02
C LYS A 374 -0.88 -24.64 -9.83
N PRO A 375 0.34 -24.13 -10.06
CA PRO A 375 1.44 -24.96 -10.56
C PRO A 375 1.69 -26.18 -9.65
N THR A 376 2.27 -27.24 -10.20
CA THR A 376 2.75 -28.37 -9.41
C THR A 376 3.90 -27.93 -8.51
N ASP A 377 3.78 -28.30 -7.25
CA ASP A 377 4.73 -28.10 -6.14
C ASP A 377 4.71 -29.43 -5.37
N THR A 378 5.73 -30.24 -5.58
CA THR A 378 5.79 -31.66 -5.19
C THR A 378 6.08 -31.83 -3.70
N ASP A 379 6.91 -30.98 -3.11
CA ASP A 379 7.28 -31.04 -1.71
C ASP A 379 6.48 -30.08 -0.81
N GLY A 380 5.68 -29.20 -1.42
CA GLY A 380 4.69 -28.36 -0.75
C GLY A 380 5.31 -27.19 -0.01
N ASP A 381 6.40 -26.64 -0.53
CA ASP A 381 7.16 -25.58 0.10
C ASP A 381 6.78 -24.16 -0.38
N GLY A 382 5.85 -24.08 -1.34
CA GLY A 382 5.34 -22.83 -1.91
C GLY A 382 6.04 -22.40 -3.19
N ILE A 383 7.06 -23.12 -3.64
CA ILE A 383 7.78 -22.88 -4.89
C ILE A 383 7.39 -23.97 -5.90
N PRO A 384 6.98 -23.61 -7.14
CA PRO A 384 6.68 -24.61 -8.15
C PRO A 384 7.92 -25.40 -8.60
N ASP A 385 7.74 -26.71 -8.83
CA ASP A 385 8.78 -27.63 -9.34
C ASP A 385 9.56 -27.06 -10.55
N ALA A 386 8.81 -26.43 -11.46
CA ALA A 386 9.37 -25.89 -12.70
C ALA A 386 10.30 -24.69 -12.43
N TRP A 387 9.95 -23.86 -11.44
CA TRP A 387 10.77 -22.72 -11.03
C TRP A 387 12.01 -23.20 -10.28
N GLU A 388 11.86 -24.16 -9.37
CA GLU A 388 12.99 -24.73 -8.63
C GLU A 388 14.04 -25.35 -9.56
N LYS A 389 13.61 -26.21 -10.50
CA LYS A 389 14.50 -26.81 -11.51
C LYS A 389 15.22 -25.75 -12.34
N ALA A 390 14.52 -24.68 -12.70
CA ALA A 390 15.11 -23.58 -13.46
C ALA A 390 16.11 -22.74 -12.65
N ASN A 391 16.01 -22.73 -11.32
CA ASN A 391 16.84 -21.93 -10.42
C ASN A 391 17.82 -22.78 -9.58
N GLY A 392 17.95 -24.08 -9.87
CA GLY A 392 18.91 -24.97 -9.23
C GLY A 392 18.54 -25.42 -7.81
N LEU A 393 17.25 -25.33 -7.46
CA LEU A 393 16.69 -25.88 -6.22
C LEU A 393 16.21 -27.31 -6.41
N ASN A 394 15.96 -28.00 -5.30
CA ASN A 394 15.53 -29.39 -5.32
C ASN A 394 14.05 -29.51 -4.98
N TYR A 395 13.23 -29.71 -6.01
CA TYR A 395 11.76 -29.89 -5.95
C TYR A 395 11.22 -31.09 -5.13
N GLN A 396 12.08 -31.71 -4.35
CA GLN A 396 11.78 -32.79 -3.41
C GLN A 396 12.31 -32.49 -2.00
N ASP A 397 12.84 -31.29 -1.75
CA ASP A 397 13.40 -30.82 -0.47
C ASP A 397 12.71 -29.53 0.00
N ALA A 398 11.57 -29.69 0.67
CA ALA A 398 10.80 -28.58 1.22
C ALA A 398 11.55 -27.70 2.26
N SER A 399 12.74 -28.11 2.70
CA SER A 399 13.57 -27.28 3.58
C SER A 399 14.24 -26.13 2.83
N ASP A 400 14.27 -26.16 1.49
CA ASP A 400 15.05 -25.21 0.70
C ASP A 400 14.33 -23.88 0.43
N ALA A 401 12.99 -23.82 0.41
CA ALA A 401 12.23 -22.57 0.32
C ALA A 401 12.67 -21.50 1.33
N MET A 402 12.90 -21.89 2.59
CA MET A 402 13.27 -20.97 3.67
C MET A 402 14.78 -20.74 3.79
N LYS A 403 15.62 -21.40 2.97
CA LYS A 403 17.07 -21.13 2.96
C LYS A 403 17.31 -19.73 2.38
N ILE A 404 18.20 -18.99 3.04
CA ILE A 404 18.58 -17.65 2.59
C ILE A 404 19.52 -17.78 1.38
N SER A 405 19.10 -17.21 0.25
CA SER A 405 19.88 -17.15 -0.98
C SER A 405 21.02 -16.12 -0.89
N SER A 406 21.88 -16.08 -1.90
CA SER A 406 22.94 -15.07 -2.03
C SER A 406 22.43 -13.63 -2.13
N SER A 407 21.14 -13.43 -2.45
CA SER A 407 20.50 -12.10 -2.47
C SER A 407 20.14 -11.57 -1.08
N GLY A 408 20.19 -12.43 -0.05
CA GLY A 408 19.72 -12.12 1.31
C GLY A 408 18.24 -12.44 1.55
N TYR A 409 17.46 -12.67 0.50
CA TYR A 409 16.08 -13.16 0.58
C TYR A 409 16.02 -14.69 0.72
N ALA A 410 14.98 -15.21 1.38
CA ALA A 410 14.67 -16.63 1.34
C ALA A 410 14.32 -17.06 -0.10
N ASN A 411 14.59 -18.30 -0.50
CA ASN A 411 14.29 -18.79 -1.86
C ASN A 411 12.82 -18.58 -2.25
N ILE A 412 11.88 -18.78 -1.31
CA ILE A 412 10.45 -18.49 -1.54
C ILE A 412 10.18 -17.02 -1.85
N GLU A 413 10.89 -16.09 -1.22
CA GLU A 413 10.76 -14.66 -1.53
C GLU A 413 11.37 -14.33 -2.89
N VAL A 414 12.47 -14.99 -3.28
CA VAL A 414 13.06 -14.85 -4.62
C VAL A 414 12.05 -15.28 -5.68
N TYR A 415 11.39 -16.43 -5.48
CA TYR A 415 10.29 -16.88 -6.35
C TYR A 415 9.14 -15.87 -6.39
N VAL A 416 8.60 -15.49 -5.23
CA VAL A 416 7.46 -14.58 -5.10
C VAL A 416 7.74 -13.20 -5.71
N ASN A 417 8.98 -12.72 -5.65
CA ASN A 417 9.42 -11.48 -6.29
C ASN A 417 9.61 -11.63 -7.81
N SER A 418 9.94 -12.82 -8.31
CA SER A 418 10.11 -13.09 -9.74
C SER A 418 8.79 -13.16 -10.52
N LEU A 419 7.66 -13.32 -9.82
CA LEU A 419 6.32 -13.41 -10.44
C LEU A 419 5.87 -12.09 -11.07
N VAL A 420 6.41 -10.96 -10.62
CA VAL A 420 5.97 -9.63 -11.01
C VAL A 420 7.13 -8.82 -11.59
N PRO A 421 6.88 -7.91 -12.54
CA PRO A 421 7.93 -7.06 -13.07
C PRO A 421 8.63 -6.28 -11.95
N SER A 422 9.96 -6.15 -12.03
CA SER A 422 10.70 -5.27 -11.14
C SER A 422 10.22 -3.83 -11.34
N THR A 423 9.67 -3.21 -10.30
CA THR A 423 9.10 -1.85 -10.34
C THR A 423 10.15 -0.74 -10.43
N ASN A 424 11.45 -1.08 -10.48
CA ASN A 424 12.58 -0.14 -10.55
C ASN A 424 12.72 0.61 -11.90
N GLY A 425 11.67 0.64 -12.72
CA GLY A 425 11.70 1.14 -14.10
C GLY A 425 10.96 2.46 -14.34
N ALA A 426 10.77 3.29 -13.32
CA ALA A 426 10.26 4.66 -13.46
C ALA A 426 11.39 5.67 -13.39
#